data_AF-A0A923WKL8-F1
#
_entry.id   AF-A0A923WKL8-F1
#
_cell.length_a   1.000
_cell.length_b   1.000
_cell.length_c   1.000
_cell.angle_alpha   90.00
_cell.angle_beta   90.00
_cell.angle_gamma   90.00
#
_symmetry.space_group_name_H-M   'P 1'
#
loop_
_entity.id
_entity.type
_entity.pdbx_description
1 polymer ?
#
loop_
_entity_poly.entity_id
_entity_poly.type
_entity_poly.pdbx_seq_one_letter_code
_entity_poly.pdbx_strand_id
1 'polypeptide(L)'
;MTALTLPASALPASSLAAPDLPAPTLLDHVRRAAAIKILILDVDGVLTDGSLTYGADGEVTKTFNVLDGLGIELLQKSGVAVAIISARSSPVVLRRAADLKIVHVYQGTHDKRIAFAALLAATGVTAAQCGYIGDDVIDLPLLRAVGFAVTVPSGHAEVQHRAHYVTRANGGRGAVREVCDLVLRAQGTYDAALAQYFA
;
A
#
# COMPACT_ATOMS: atom_id res chain seq x y z
N MET A 1 53.56 6.48 17.00
CA MET A 1 52.12 6.49 17.30
C MET A 1 51.40 6.17 16.01
N THR A 2 51.04 4.91 15.83
CA THR A 2 50.59 4.34 14.55
C THR A 2 49.08 4.55 14.41
N ALA A 3 48.66 5.23 13.34
CA ALA A 3 47.25 5.45 13.04
C ALA A 3 46.62 4.12 12.55
N LEU A 4 45.68 3.59 13.33
CA LEU A 4 44.83 2.45 12.96
C LEU A 4 43.64 2.97 12.15
N THR A 5 43.71 2.86 10.84
CA THR A 5 42.59 3.07 9.92
C THR A 5 41.72 1.80 9.92
N LEU A 6 40.45 1.92 10.32
CA LEU A 6 39.46 0.86 10.21
C LEU A 6 39.05 0.69 8.73
N PRO A 7 38.88 -0.55 8.22
CA PRO A 7 38.32 -0.73 6.88
C PRO A 7 36.80 -0.52 6.93
N ALA A 8 36.30 0.28 5.99
CA ALA A 8 34.87 0.34 5.69
C ALA A 8 34.41 -1.02 5.16
N SER A 9 33.70 -1.80 5.97
CA SER A 9 33.03 -3.00 5.50
C SER A 9 31.81 -2.60 4.68
N ALA A 10 31.96 -2.63 3.36
CA ALA A 10 30.83 -2.58 2.44
C ALA A 10 29.95 -3.80 2.70
N LEU A 11 28.71 -3.56 3.15
CA LEU A 11 27.67 -4.57 3.12
C LEU A 11 27.46 -5.04 1.67
N PRO A 12 27.33 -6.34 1.40
CA PRO A 12 27.05 -6.80 0.05
C PRO A 12 25.63 -6.38 -0.33
N ALA A 13 25.51 -5.68 -1.46
CA ALA A 13 24.25 -5.46 -2.14
C ALA A 13 23.75 -6.80 -2.74
N SER A 14 23.21 -7.70 -1.92
CA SER A 14 22.59 -8.93 -2.43
C SER A 14 21.14 -8.67 -2.83
N SER A 15 20.99 -8.38 -4.12
CA SER A 15 19.87 -8.62 -5.03
C SER A 15 18.43 -8.56 -4.50
N LEU A 16 17.84 -7.36 -4.60
CA LEU A 16 16.38 -7.18 -4.78
C LEU A 16 16.01 -7.31 -6.28
N ALA A 17 16.53 -8.32 -6.97
CA ALA A 17 16.07 -8.59 -8.32
C ALA A 17 14.67 -9.20 -8.22
N ALA A 18 13.67 -8.50 -8.76
CA ALA A 18 12.34 -9.08 -8.95
C ALA A 18 12.49 -10.37 -9.78
N PRO A 19 11.79 -11.45 -9.43
CA PRO A 19 11.83 -12.68 -10.22
C PRO A 19 11.40 -12.37 -11.67
N ASP A 20 12.07 -12.99 -12.65
CA ASP A 20 11.67 -12.98 -14.06
C ASP A 20 10.31 -13.67 -14.18
N LEU A 21 9.25 -12.87 -14.10
CA LEU A 21 7.88 -13.31 -14.28
C LEU A 21 7.55 -13.30 -15.77
N PRO A 22 6.79 -14.29 -16.27
CA PRO A 22 6.36 -14.33 -17.66
C PRO A 22 5.57 -13.05 -18.02
N ALA A 23 5.58 -12.69 -19.31
CA ALA A 23 4.91 -11.50 -19.82
C ALA A 23 3.46 -11.39 -19.29
N PRO A 24 2.98 -10.19 -18.91
CA PRO A 24 1.67 -10.01 -18.30
C PRO A 24 0.56 -10.58 -19.19
N THR A 25 -0.19 -11.54 -18.66
CA THR A 25 -1.44 -12.00 -19.29
C THR A 25 -2.59 -11.03 -18.98
N LEU A 26 -3.69 -11.08 -19.76
CA LEU A 26 -4.90 -10.26 -19.55
C LEU A 26 -5.45 -10.28 -18.10
N LEU A 27 -5.13 -11.32 -17.32
CA LEU A 27 -5.57 -11.50 -15.92
C LEU A 27 -4.40 -11.59 -14.92
N ASP A 28 -3.21 -11.09 -15.29
CA ASP A 28 -2.03 -11.14 -14.42
C ASP A 28 -2.25 -10.46 -13.06
N HIS A 29 -2.91 -9.30 -13.06
CA HIS A 29 -3.28 -8.58 -11.85
C HIS A 29 -4.20 -9.39 -10.92
N VAL A 30 -5.14 -10.19 -11.46
CA VAL A 30 -6.02 -11.07 -10.67
C VAL A 30 -5.21 -12.16 -9.98
N ARG A 31 -4.26 -12.80 -10.70
CA ARG A 31 -3.39 -13.83 -10.13
C ARG A 31 -2.52 -13.28 -9.00
N ARG A 32 -1.98 -12.08 -9.17
CA ARG A 32 -1.19 -11.39 -8.13
C ARG A 32 -2.05 -11.04 -6.92
N ALA A 33 -3.24 -10.49 -7.14
CA ALA A 33 -4.19 -10.15 -6.08
C ALA A 33 -4.59 -11.37 -5.22
N ALA A 34 -4.71 -12.55 -5.83
CA ALA A 34 -5.04 -13.80 -5.12
C ALA A 34 -3.98 -14.22 -4.08
N ALA A 35 -2.72 -13.80 -4.23
CA ALA A 35 -1.63 -14.16 -3.33
C ALA A 35 -1.50 -13.24 -2.10
N ILE A 36 -2.29 -12.16 -2.03
CA ILE A 36 -2.07 -11.07 -1.06
C ILE A 36 -2.59 -11.42 0.34
N LYS A 37 -1.71 -11.29 1.34
CA LYS A 37 -2.02 -11.42 2.77
C LYS A 37 -2.04 -10.08 3.49
N ILE A 38 -1.38 -9.06 2.94
CA ILE A 38 -1.41 -7.71 3.46
C ILE A 38 -1.53 -6.68 2.32
N LEU A 39 -2.50 -5.77 2.44
CA LEU A 39 -2.64 -4.62 1.54
C LEU A 39 -2.09 -3.38 2.22
N ILE A 40 -1.09 -2.75 1.60
CA ILE A 40 -0.39 -1.58 2.12
C ILE A 40 -0.86 -0.37 1.32
N LEU A 41 -1.18 0.71 2.04
CA LEU A 41 -1.75 1.93 1.48
C LEU A 41 -0.81 3.10 1.71
N ASP A 42 -0.50 3.86 0.65
CA ASP A 42 -0.18 5.27 0.84
C ASP A 42 -1.43 6.04 1.31
N VAL A 43 -1.21 7.27 1.79
CA VAL A 43 -2.27 8.16 2.25
C VAL A 43 -2.65 9.18 1.18
N ASP A 44 -1.70 10.01 0.76
CA ASP A 44 -2.00 11.25 0.05
C ASP A 44 -1.99 11.01 -1.45
N GLY A 45 -3.17 11.06 -2.07
CA GLY A 45 -3.35 10.66 -3.47
C GLY A 45 -3.85 9.22 -3.63
N VAL A 46 -3.95 8.47 -2.53
CA VAL A 46 -4.53 7.11 -2.48
C VAL A 46 -5.76 7.06 -1.58
N LEU A 47 -5.59 7.22 -0.26
CA LEU A 47 -6.71 7.28 0.70
C LEU A 47 -7.42 8.65 0.67
N THR A 48 -6.71 9.68 0.20
CA THR A 48 -7.21 11.04 -0.06
C THR A 48 -7.05 11.38 -1.54
N ASP A 49 -7.57 12.53 -1.97
CA ASP A 49 -7.37 13.03 -3.34
C ASP A 49 -6.01 13.71 -3.59
N GLY A 50 -5.09 13.66 -2.61
CA GLY A 50 -3.75 14.23 -2.70
C GLY A 50 -3.66 15.72 -2.34
N SER A 51 -4.79 16.39 -2.12
CA SER A 51 -4.80 17.79 -1.71
C SER A 51 -4.34 17.94 -0.25
N LEU A 52 -3.59 19.00 0.03
CA LEU A 52 -3.20 19.40 1.39
C LEU A 52 -3.86 20.73 1.75
N THR A 53 -4.67 20.73 2.82
CA THR A 53 -5.32 21.94 3.32
C THR A 53 -4.56 22.46 4.55
N TYR A 54 -4.05 23.69 4.45
CA TYR A 54 -3.28 24.35 5.51
C TYR A 54 -4.07 25.49 6.16
N GLY A 55 -3.99 25.55 7.49
CA GLY A 55 -4.31 26.73 8.29
C GLY A 55 -3.02 27.45 8.70
N ALA A 56 -3.15 28.46 9.57
CA ALA A 56 -2.01 29.27 10.02
C ALA A 56 -0.89 28.46 10.70
N ASP A 57 -1.25 27.35 11.36
CA ASP A 57 -0.33 26.53 12.17
C ASP A 57 0.08 25.21 11.49
N GLY A 58 -0.26 25.01 10.21
CA GLY A 58 0.09 23.80 9.47
C GLY A 58 -1.10 23.09 8.84
N GLU A 59 -0.94 21.79 8.55
CA GLU A 59 -1.96 20.97 7.90
C GLU A 59 -3.15 20.73 8.84
N VAL A 60 -4.36 21.10 8.41
CA VAL A 60 -5.55 21.08 9.27
C VAL A 60 -6.57 20.01 8.90
N THR A 61 -6.53 19.47 7.67
CA THR A 61 -7.58 18.56 7.20
C THR A 61 -7.06 17.58 6.17
N LYS A 62 -7.51 16.32 6.29
CA LYS A 62 -7.49 15.30 5.24
C LYS A 62 -8.91 14.75 5.08
N THR A 63 -9.33 14.53 3.83
CA THR A 63 -10.65 13.97 3.52
C THR A 63 -10.49 12.55 3.00
N PHE A 64 -11.17 11.61 3.67
CA PHE A 64 -11.17 10.19 3.32
C PHE A 64 -12.52 9.76 2.74
N ASN A 65 -12.52 8.65 1.99
CA ASN A 65 -13.73 8.09 1.43
C ASN A 65 -14.38 7.03 2.34
N VAL A 66 -15.71 7.06 2.44
CA VAL A 66 -16.46 6.06 3.23
C VAL A 66 -16.52 4.69 2.56
N LEU A 67 -16.54 4.63 1.21
CA LEU A 67 -16.51 3.37 0.47
C LEU A 67 -15.19 2.64 0.68
N ASP A 68 -14.08 3.38 0.66
CA ASP A 68 -12.74 2.85 0.95
C ASP A 68 -12.69 2.25 2.36
N GLY A 69 -13.28 2.95 3.34
CA GLY A 69 -13.37 2.46 4.72
C GLY A 69 -14.10 1.12 4.83
N LEU A 70 -15.26 0.99 4.17
CA LEU A 70 -16.00 -0.28 4.14
C LEU A 70 -15.21 -1.38 3.42
N GLY A 71 -14.56 -1.07 2.30
CA GLY A 71 -13.72 -2.03 1.58
C GLY A 71 -12.58 -2.57 2.43
N ILE A 72 -11.91 -1.69 3.18
CA ILE A 72 -10.87 -2.06 4.15
C ILE A 72 -11.43 -2.97 5.24
N GLU A 73 -12.60 -2.67 5.79
CA GLU A 73 -13.23 -3.50 6.82
C GLU A 73 -13.56 -4.91 6.30
N LEU A 74 -14.17 -5.01 5.11
CA LEU A 74 -14.53 -6.29 4.50
C LEU A 74 -13.28 -7.13 4.18
N LEU A 75 -12.21 -6.50 3.67
CA LEU A 75 -10.94 -7.15 3.38
C LEU A 75 -10.26 -7.68 4.66
N GLN A 76 -10.25 -6.89 5.74
CA GLN A 76 -9.71 -7.33 7.03
C GLN A 76 -10.51 -8.52 7.60
N LYS A 77 -11.84 -8.50 7.48
CA LYS A 77 -12.70 -9.61 7.91
C LYS A 77 -12.46 -10.91 7.11
N SER A 78 -11.95 -10.83 5.89
CA SER A 78 -11.58 -12.02 5.10
C SER A 78 -10.20 -12.58 5.46
N GLY A 79 -9.48 -11.97 6.41
CA GLY A 79 -8.16 -12.41 6.86
C GLY A 79 -6.97 -11.74 6.15
N VAL A 80 -7.21 -10.73 5.31
CA VAL A 80 -6.14 -9.94 4.68
C VAL A 80 -5.89 -8.69 5.52
N ALA A 81 -4.70 -8.58 6.11
CA ALA A 81 -4.33 -7.43 6.91
C ALA A 81 -4.23 -6.15 6.06
N VAL A 82 -4.39 -4.99 6.69
CA VAL A 82 -4.16 -3.69 6.03
C VAL A 82 -3.11 -2.92 6.82
N ALA A 83 -2.23 -2.20 6.11
CA ALA A 83 -1.21 -1.33 6.69
C ALA A 83 -1.17 0.02 5.97
N ILE A 84 -0.67 1.05 6.66
CA ILE A 84 -0.42 2.38 6.10
C ILE A 84 1.07 2.68 6.16
N ILE A 85 1.64 3.13 5.05
CA ILE A 85 3.00 3.68 4.99
C ILE A 85 2.97 5.04 4.28
N SER A 86 3.20 6.11 5.04
CA SER A 86 3.22 7.49 4.52
C SER A 86 4.52 8.21 4.87
N ALA A 87 4.97 9.08 3.97
CA ALA A 87 6.11 9.95 4.22
C ALA A 87 5.78 11.11 5.17
N ARG A 88 4.51 11.49 5.25
CA ARG A 88 4.04 12.55 6.15
C ARG A 88 3.63 11.96 7.50
N SER A 89 3.64 12.80 8.53
CA SER A 89 3.10 12.48 9.84
C SER A 89 1.89 13.37 10.10
N SER A 90 0.75 12.75 10.37
CA SER A 90 -0.51 13.45 10.65
C SER A 90 -1.32 12.74 11.74
N PRO A 91 -1.75 13.45 12.79
CA PRO A 91 -2.69 12.91 13.77
C PRO A 91 -4.03 12.47 13.15
N VAL A 92 -4.44 13.11 12.06
CA VAL A 92 -5.67 12.79 11.33
C VAL A 92 -5.61 11.38 10.73
N VAL A 93 -4.44 10.98 10.23
CA VAL A 93 -4.19 9.61 9.73
C VAL A 93 -4.25 8.59 10.85
N LEU A 94 -3.66 8.88 12.01
CA LEU A 94 -3.74 7.99 13.17
C LEU A 94 -5.18 7.78 13.63
N ARG A 95 -5.99 8.85 13.65
CA ARG A 95 -7.40 8.74 14.00
C ARG A 95 -8.16 7.87 13.00
N ARG A 96 -7.97 8.10 11.70
CA ARG A 96 -8.63 7.29 10.66
C ARG A 96 -8.21 5.83 10.70
N ALA A 97 -6.93 5.56 10.93
CA ALA A 97 -6.42 4.20 11.10
C ALA A 97 -7.07 3.49 12.29
N ALA A 98 -7.23 4.20 13.43
CA ALA A 98 -7.93 3.67 14.60
C ALA A 98 -9.41 3.36 14.31
N ASP A 99 -10.12 4.25 13.61
CA ASP A 99 -11.52 4.01 13.21
C ASP A 99 -11.66 2.73 12.37
N LEU A 100 -10.67 2.46 11.49
CA LEU A 100 -10.61 1.30 10.61
C LEU A 100 -9.89 0.08 11.21
N LYS A 101 -9.44 0.18 12.47
CA LYS A 101 -8.69 -0.86 13.20
C LYS A 101 -7.41 -1.30 12.49
N ILE A 102 -6.78 -0.41 11.72
CA ILE A 102 -5.49 -0.64 11.07
C ILE A 102 -4.39 -0.54 12.13
N VAL A 103 -3.76 -1.68 12.45
CA VAL A 103 -2.75 -1.77 13.51
C VAL A 103 -1.37 -1.32 13.02
N HIS A 104 -1.05 -1.57 11.75
CA HIS A 104 0.25 -1.27 11.16
C HIS A 104 0.25 0.10 10.50
N VAL A 105 0.69 1.12 11.22
CA VAL A 105 0.77 2.50 10.72
C VAL A 105 2.19 3.04 10.86
N TYR A 106 2.83 3.31 9.73
CA TYR A 106 4.18 3.87 9.66
C TYR A 106 4.10 5.24 8.97
N GLN A 107 4.47 6.29 9.71
CA GLN A 107 4.40 7.67 9.26
C GLN A 107 5.74 8.37 9.44
N GLY A 108 5.97 9.46 8.70
CA GLY A 108 7.15 10.32 8.87
C GLY A 108 8.45 9.72 8.33
N THR A 109 8.38 8.76 7.40
CA THR A 109 9.58 8.19 6.75
C THR A 109 9.59 8.45 5.25
N HIS A 110 10.55 9.25 4.79
CA HIS A 110 10.76 9.46 3.35
C HIS A 110 11.29 8.20 2.66
N ASP A 111 12.13 7.42 3.34
CA ASP A 111 12.52 6.10 2.85
C ASP A 111 11.49 5.06 3.30
N LYS A 112 10.49 4.83 2.45
CA LYS A 112 9.43 3.85 2.69
C LYS A 112 9.95 2.42 2.81
N ARG A 113 11.16 2.11 2.30
CA ARG A 113 11.76 0.76 2.41
C ARG A 113 12.05 0.38 3.85
N ILE A 114 12.37 1.35 4.70
CA ILE A 114 12.62 1.12 6.13
C ILE A 114 11.34 0.66 6.82
N ALA A 115 10.23 1.39 6.62
CA ALA A 115 8.92 1.00 7.15
C ALA A 115 8.45 -0.34 6.57
N PHE A 116 8.68 -0.58 5.29
CA PHE A 116 8.32 -1.84 4.65
C PHE A 116 9.09 -3.03 5.26
N ALA A 117 10.40 -2.90 5.46
CA ALA A 117 11.19 -3.94 6.12
C ALA A 117 10.70 -4.21 7.56
N ALA A 118 10.38 -3.16 8.32
CA ALA A 118 9.81 -3.31 9.66
C ALA A 118 8.45 -4.02 9.65
N LEU A 119 7.61 -3.73 8.66
CA LEU A 119 6.32 -4.40 8.48
C LEU A 119 6.48 -5.90 8.18
N LEU A 120 7.38 -6.25 7.25
CA LEU A 120 7.66 -7.66 6.92
C LEU A 120 8.17 -8.42 8.14
N ALA A 121 9.08 -7.81 8.92
CA ALA A 121 9.59 -8.41 10.15
C ALA A 121 8.50 -8.60 11.21
N ALA A 122 7.59 -7.64 11.37
CA ALA A 122 6.51 -7.69 12.36
C ALA A 122 5.41 -8.71 12.00
N THR A 123 5.17 -8.96 10.72
CA THR A 123 4.05 -9.78 10.24
C THR A 123 4.46 -11.17 9.74
N GLY A 124 5.74 -11.36 9.41
CA GLY A 124 6.25 -12.62 8.85
C GLY A 124 5.80 -12.91 7.41
N VAL A 125 5.09 -11.99 6.75
CA VAL A 125 4.71 -12.14 5.34
C VAL A 125 5.91 -11.87 4.43
N THR A 126 5.90 -12.43 3.23
CA THR A 126 6.91 -12.12 2.21
C THR A 126 6.48 -10.94 1.35
N ALA A 127 7.43 -10.26 0.70
CA ALA A 127 7.10 -9.16 -0.21
C ALA A 127 6.14 -9.58 -1.35
N ALA A 128 6.25 -10.82 -1.83
CA ALA A 128 5.34 -11.40 -2.83
C ALA A 128 3.90 -11.57 -2.32
N GLN A 129 3.68 -11.60 -1.00
CA GLN A 129 2.36 -11.65 -0.36
C GLN A 129 1.83 -10.24 0.00
N CYS A 130 2.56 -9.18 -0.35
CA CYS A 130 2.14 -7.81 -0.14
C CYS A 130 1.50 -7.24 -1.42
N GLY A 131 0.40 -6.51 -1.24
CA GLY A 131 -0.10 -5.53 -2.20
C GLY A 131 0.28 -4.13 -1.75
N TYR A 132 0.55 -3.22 -2.69
CA TYR A 132 0.82 -1.81 -2.39
C TYR A 132 0.04 -0.91 -3.33
N ILE A 133 -0.67 0.09 -2.79
CA ILE A 133 -1.29 1.17 -3.56
C ILE A 133 -0.52 2.47 -3.29
N GLY A 134 0.09 3.01 -4.33
CA GLY A 134 0.83 4.29 -4.32
C GLY A 134 0.51 5.13 -5.53
N ASP A 135 0.81 6.42 -5.50
CA ASP A 135 0.47 7.37 -6.56
C ASP A 135 1.68 8.16 -7.07
N ASP A 136 2.79 8.26 -6.34
CA ASP A 136 3.93 9.11 -6.74
C ASP A 136 5.28 8.38 -6.78
N VAL A 137 6.31 9.00 -7.35
CA VAL A 137 7.64 8.40 -7.59
C VAL A 137 8.33 7.92 -6.31
N ILE A 138 7.98 8.50 -5.16
CA ILE A 138 8.46 8.05 -3.84
C ILE A 138 8.00 6.62 -3.49
N ASP A 139 6.95 6.13 -4.15
CA ASP A 139 6.38 4.80 -3.97
C ASP A 139 7.02 3.73 -4.84
N LEU A 140 7.77 4.13 -5.88
CA LEU A 140 8.41 3.21 -6.82
C LEU A 140 9.24 2.10 -6.14
N PRO A 141 10.00 2.37 -5.06
CA PRO A 141 10.73 1.30 -4.36
C PRO A 141 9.81 0.20 -3.82
N LEU A 142 8.62 0.54 -3.29
CA LEU A 142 7.67 -0.44 -2.77
C LEU A 142 6.90 -1.11 -3.91
N LEU A 143 6.42 -0.34 -4.88
CA LEU A 143 5.73 -0.86 -6.06
C LEU A 143 6.57 -1.91 -6.81
N ARG A 144 7.89 -1.73 -6.89
CA ARG A 144 8.79 -2.72 -7.51
C ARG A 144 9.05 -3.95 -6.65
N ALA A 145 8.87 -3.86 -5.34
CA ALA A 145 9.20 -4.93 -4.41
C ALA A 145 8.01 -5.87 -4.13
N VAL A 146 6.78 -5.36 -4.17
CA VAL A 146 5.59 -6.12 -3.78
C VAL A 146 5.08 -7.06 -4.87
N GLY A 147 4.34 -8.10 -4.47
CA GLY A 147 3.71 -9.04 -5.40
C GLY A 147 2.59 -8.41 -6.25
N PHE A 148 1.86 -7.44 -5.67
CA PHE A 148 0.77 -6.74 -6.33
C PHE A 148 0.89 -5.21 -6.19
N ALA A 149 1.50 -4.57 -7.18
CA ALA A 149 1.66 -3.13 -7.29
C ALA A 149 0.45 -2.50 -7.97
N VAL A 150 -0.13 -1.49 -7.33
CA VAL A 150 -1.32 -0.80 -7.81
C VAL A 150 -1.11 0.70 -7.75
N THR A 151 -1.71 1.43 -8.69
CA THR A 151 -1.83 2.88 -8.61
C THR A 151 -3.21 3.34 -9.06
N VAL A 152 -3.42 4.66 -9.01
CA VAL A 152 -4.67 5.34 -9.36
C VAL A 152 -4.49 6.18 -10.64
N PRO A 153 -5.56 6.54 -11.37
CA PRO A 153 -5.46 7.35 -12.58
C PRO A 153 -4.83 8.73 -12.35
N SER A 154 -4.97 9.31 -11.16
CA SER A 154 -4.34 10.57 -10.76
C SER A 154 -2.86 10.45 -10.38
N GLY A 155 -2.30 9.23 -10.33
CA GLY A 155 -0.91 9.01 -9.97
C GLY A 155 0.06 9.48 -11.05
N HIS A 156 1.31 9.71 -10.66
CA HIS A 156 2.38 10.11 -11.56
C HIS A 156 2.59 9.09 -12.69
N ALA A 157 2.88 9.55 -13.91
CA ALA A 157 2.97 8.69 -15.10
C ALA A 157 3.98 7.52 -14.94
N GLU A 158 5.13 7.78 -14.31
CA GLU A 158 6.12 6.73 -14.02
C GLU A 158 5.58 5.60 -13.14
N VAL A 159 4.68 5.93 -12.22
CA VAL A 159 4.03 4.95 -11.36
C VAL A 159 3.00 4.15 -12.16
N GLN A 160 2.19 4.81 -12.98
CA GLN A 160 1.22 4.16 -13.87
C GLN A 160 1.88 3.14 -14.81
N HIS A 161 3.03 3.49 -15.40
CA HIS A 161 3.77 2.59 -16.28
C HIS A 161 4.37 1.35 -15.58
N ARG A 162 4.42 1.33 -14.25
CA ARG A 162 5.11 0.29 -13.46
C ARG A 162 4.17 -0.49 -12.55
N ALA A 163 2.94 -0.04 -12.37
CA ALA A 163 1.93 -0.76 -11.63
C ALA A 163 1.45 -1.99 -12.40
N HIS A 164 1.13 -3.07 -11.67
CA HIS A 164 0.48 -4.24 -12.25
C HIS A 164 -1.01 -3.97 -12.53
N TYR A 165 -1.59 -2.99 -11.85
CA TYR A 165 -2.97 -2.56 -12.03
C TYR A 165 -3.09 -1.05 -11.82
N VAL A 166 -3.85 -0.38 -12.67
CA VAL A 166 -4.29 1.00 -12.47
C VAL A 166 -5.78 0.94 -12.22
N THR A 167 -6.23 1.49 -11.08
CA THR A 167 -7.65 1.50 -10.73
C THR A 167 -8.46 2.33 -11.73
N ARG A 168 -9.78 2.13 -11.77
CA ARG A 168 -10.68 3.03 -12.51
C ARG A 168 -11.05 4.26 -11.68
N ALA A 169 -11.26 4.07 -10.38
CA ALA A 169 -11.52 5.17 -9.45
C ALA A 169 -10.22 5.92 -9.09
N ASN A 170 -10.34 7.21 -8.77
CA ASN A 170 -9.25 8.05 -8.29
C ASN A 170 -9.00 7.87 -6.78
N GLY A 171 -7.83 8.33 -6.32
CA GLY A 171 -7.51 8.45 -4.89
C GLY A 171 -8.57 9.24 -4.12
N GLY A 172 -8.92 8.77 -2.91
CA GLY A 172 -9.97 9.38 -2.09
C GLY A 172 -11.38 9.32 -2.70
N ARG A 173 -11.56 8.56 -3.79
CA ARG A 173 -12.81 8.43 -4.56
C ARG A 173 -13.20 6.97 -4.81
N GLY A 174 -12.76 6.03 -3.96
CA GLY A 174 -13.14 4.62 -4.07
C GLY A 174 -12.06 3.72 -4.68
N ALA A 175 -10.86 4.22 -4.97
CA ALA A 175 -9.77 3.41 -5.51
C ALA A 175 -9.37 2.27 -4.56
N VAL A 176 -9.29 2.53 -3.26
CA VAL A 176 -8.94 1.49 -2.29
C VAL A 176 -10.07 0.46 -2.19
N ARG A 177 -11.34 0.89 -2.23
CA ARG A 177 -12.49 0.00 -2.30
C ARG A 177 -12.44 -0.92 -3.51
N GLU A 178 -12.12 -0.38 -4.68
CA GLU A 178 -11.97 -1.16 -5.92
C GLU A 178 -10.93 -2.26 -5.76
N VAL A 179 -9.78 -1.94 -5.16
CA VAL A 179 -8.70 -2.91 -4.92
C VAL A 179 -9.10 -3.95 -3.87
N CYS A 180 -9.77 -3.54 -2.78
CA CYS A 180 -10.29 -4.49 -1.79
C CYS A 180 -11.26 -5.49 -2.44
N ASP A 181 -12.21 -5.01 -3.24
CA ASP A 181 -13.16 -5.86 -3.97
C ASP A 181 -12.44 -6.80 -4.96
N LEU A 182 -11.41 -6.30 -5.66
CA LEU A 182 -10.58 -7.12 -6.55
C LEU A 182 -9.86 -8.25 -5.80
N VAL A 183 -9.23 -7.95 -4.66
CA VAL A 183 -8.54 -8.97 -3.86
C VAL A 183 -9.52 -10.01 -3.32
N LEU A 184 -10.65 -9.57 -2.75
CA LEU A 184 -11.72 -10.45 -2.27
C LEU A 184 -12.25 -11.38 -3.38
N ARG A 185 -12.45 -10.85 -4.59
CA ARG A 185 -12.90 -11.65 -5.75
C ARG A 185 -11.82 -12.63 -6.21
N ALA A 186 -10.56 -12.19 -6.28
CA ALA A 186 -9.44 -13.05 -6.66
C ALA A 186 -9.22 -14.20 -5.66
N GLN A 187 -9.58 -14.00 -4.40
CA GLN A 187 -9.49 -15.01 -3.32
C GLN A 187 -10.79 -15.81 -3.12
N GLY A 188 -11.87 -15.52 -3.87
CA GLY A 188 -13.15 -16.19 -3.73
C GLY A 188 -13.89 -15.90 -2.42
N THR A 189 -13.54 -14.82 -1.71
CA THR A 189 -14.12 -14.43 -0.41
C THR A 189 -15.15 -13.32 -0.50
N TYR A 190 -15.38 -12.74 -1.70
CA TYR A 190 -16.26 -11.60 -1.91
C TYR A 190 -17.72 -11.86 -1.53
N ASP A 191 -18.33 -12.95 -2.02
CA ASP A 191 -19.74 -13.23 -1.77
C ASP A 191 -20.01 -13.50 -0.29
N ALA A 192 -19.08 -14.18 0.38
CA ALA A 192 -19.13 -14.39 1.83
C ALA A 192 -19.04 -13.08 2.61
N ALA A 193 -18.20 -12.14 2.19
CA ALA A 193 -18.10 -10.82 2.80
C ALA A 193 -19.40 -10.00 2.66
N LEU A 194 -20.14 -10.20 1.56
CA LEU A 194 -21.41 -9.51 1.31
C LEU A 194 -22.63 -10.20 1.91
N ALA A 195 -22.55 -11.47 2.28
CA ALA A 195 -23.70 -12.28 2.71
C ALA A 195 -24.52 -11.60 3.84
N GLN A 196 -23.87 -10.88 4.75
CA GLN A 196 -24.53 -10.16 5.84
C GLN A 196 -25.50 -9.03 5.38
N TYR A 197 -25.39 -8.55 4.14
CA TYR A 197 -26.22 -7.47 3.60
C TYR A 197 -27.43 -7.97 2.81
N PHE A 198 -27.49 -9.28 2.52
CA PHE A 198 -28.58 -9.91 1.79
C PHE A 198 -29.52 -10.73 2.70
N ALA A 199 -29.24 -10.73 4.00
CA ALA A 199 -30.01 -11.42 5.03
C ALA A 199 -31.24 -10.61 5.47
#